data_AF-A0A1G0D7A7-F1
#
_entry.id   AF-A0A1G0D7A7-F1
#
_cell.length_a   1.000
_cell.length_b   1.000
_cell.length_c   1.000
_cell.angle_alpha   90.00
_cell.angle_beta   90.00
_cell.angle_gamma   90.00
#
_symmetry.space_group_name_H-M   'P 1'
#
loop_
_entity.id
_entity.type
_entity.pdbx_description
1 polymer ?
#
loop_
_entity_poly.entity_id
_entity_poly.type
_entity_poly.pdbx_seq_one_letter_code
_entity_poly.pdbx_strand_id
1 'polypeptide(L)'
;MISDHISRQFDAELEAIRANVLQMGGLVESQIKSAVESLLSGDVALMTRVIEDDHRVNAMEVKIDESCSQVIARRQPTAGDLRLVMTVVKTITDLERIGDEAEKIARMAKLLSQKSALNLPRYHEIKHAADLALDMLRKSLDAFARLDVATAAQVVRQDDQVDEEFRAIMRYLITFMMEDPRTISTSLEILFVAKAIERIGDHAKNMSEYVVYMVKGRDVRHVTVDEIEREIQQ
;
A
#
# COMPACT_ATOMS: atom_id res chain seq x y z
N MET A 1 34.30 24.78 -2.86
CA MET A 1 33.59 25.11 -1.60
C MET A 1 32.11 25.43 -1.84
N ILE A 2 31.73 26.43 -2.63
CA ILE A 2 30.29 26.76 -2.88
C ILE A 2 29.54 25.63 -3.62
N SER A 3 30.12 25.06 -4.68
CA SER A 3 29.50 23.93 -5.41
C SER A 3 29.35 22.67 -4.54
N ASP A 4 30.27 22.43 -3.61
CA ASP A 4 30.23 21.29 -2.68
C ASP A 4 29.13 21.47 -1.60
N HIS A 5 28.91 22.72 -1.14
CA HIS A 5 27.78 23.05 -0.27
C HIS A 5 26.43 22.92 -0.98
N ILE A 6 26.34 23.31 -2.25
CA ILE A 6 25.11 23.18 -3.06
C ILE A 6 24.75 21.71 -3.27
N SER A 7 25.74 20.85 -3.55
CA SER A 7 25.54 19.40 -3.70
C SER A 7 25.07 18.76 -2.40
N ARG A 8 25.75 19.02 -1.28
CA ARG A 8 25.37 18.43 0.03
C ARG A 8 23.96 18.84 0.47
N GLN A 9 23.55 20.08 0.18
CA GLN A 9 22.21 20.53 0.51
C GLN A 9 21.15 19.83 -0.36
N PHE A 10 21.46 19.59 -1.63
CA PHE A 10 20.57 18.85 -2.53
C PHE A 10 20.44 17.38 -2.11
N ASP A 11 21.54 16.72 -1.77
CA ASP A 11 21.52 15.34 -1.26
C ASP A 11 20.70 15.25 0.04
N ALA A 12 20.83 16.23 0.92
CA ALA A 12 20.03 16.31 2.14
C ALA A 12 18.53 16.54 1.87
N GLU A 13 18.17 17.32 0.85
CA GLU A 13 16.78 17.51 0.41
C GLU A 13 16.19 16.18 -0.10
N LEU A 14 16.93 15.43 -0.91
CA LEU A 14 16.51 14.11 -1.41
C LEU A 14 16.34 13.09 -0.27
N GLU A 15 17.28 13.02 0.66
CA GLU A 15 17.19 12.13 1.82
C GLU A 15 16.01 12.51 2.74
N ALA A 16 15.75 13.81 2.92
CA ALA A 16 14.57 14.26 3.67
C ALA A 16 13.25 13.83 3.00
N ILE A 17 13.17 13.90 1.67
CA ILE A 17 12.02 13.41 0.92
C ILE A 17 11.83 11.91 1.14
N ARG A 18 12.90 11.11 1.00
CA ARG A 18 12.85 9.66 1.22
C ARG A 18 12.41 9.32 2.65
N ALA A 19 12.93 10.02 3.65
CA ALA A 19 12.54 9.84 5.04
C ALA A 19 11.05 10.14 5.27
N ASN A 20 10.51 11.20 4.64
CA ASN A 20 9.08 11.51 4.73
C ASN A 20 8.20 10.43 4.09
N VAL A 21 8.62 9.84 2.96
CA VAL A 21 7.92 8.70 2.33
C VAL A 21 7.86 7.51 3.29
N LEU A 22 8.98 7.16 3.93
CA LEU A 22 9.01 6.05 4.90
C LEU A 22 8.15 6.35 6.14
N GLN A 23 8.12 7.61 6.59
CA GLN A 23 7.24 8.03 7.67
C GLN A 23 5.76 7.90 7.27
N MET A 24 5.40 8.27 6.04
CA MET A 24 4.04 8.09 5.50
C MET A 24 3.69 6.60 5.44
N GLY A 25 4.60 5.77 4.94
CA GLY A 25 4.45 4.31 4.90
C GLY A 25 4.20 3.70 6.28
N GLY A 26 4.94 4.13 7.31
CA GLY A 26 4.72 3.66 8.69
C GLY A 26 3.36 4.08 9.27
N LEU A 27 2.86 5.27 8.92
CA LEU A 27 1.52 5.71 9.30
C LEU A 27 0.44 4.84 8.65
N VAL A 28 0.56 4.63 7.34
CA VAL A 28 -0.37 3.80 6.55
C VAL A 28 -0.36 2.35 7.04
N GLU A 29 0.81 1.77 7.35
CA GLU A 29 0.91 0.44 7.96
C GLU A 29 0.13 0.34 9.28
N SER A 30 0.24 1.38 10.13
CA SER A 30 -0.49 1.45 11.40
C SER A 30 -2.00 1.56 11.19
N GLN A 31 -2.46 2.29 10.17
CA GLN A 31 -3.87 2.41 9.83
C GLN A 31 -4.45 1.08 9.37
N ILE A 32 -3.75 0.34 8.48
CA ILE A 32 -4.20 -0.97 8.01
C ILE A 32 -4.32 -1.94 9.19
N LYS A 33 -3.30 -2.02 10.05
CA LYS A 33 -3.34 -2.86 11.26
C LYS A 33 -4.54 -2.53 12.14
N SER A 34 -4.75 -1.25 12.40
CA SER A 34 -5.86 -0.77 13.24
C SER A 34 -7.22 -1.03 12.59
N ALA A 35 -7.33 -0.86 11.27
CA ALA A 35 -8.55 -1.11 10.52
C ALA A 35 -8.95 -2.60 10.63
N VAL A 36 -7.98 -3.48 10.37
CA VAL A 36 -8.16 -4.92 10.49
C VAL A 36 -8.48 -5.28 11.93
N GLU A 37 -7.67 -4.90 12.92
CA GLU A 37 -7.91 -5.17 14.35
C GLU A 37 -9.30 -4.70 14.82
N SER A 38 -9.75 -3.53 14.36
CA SER A 38 -11.07 -2.99 14.71
C SER A 38 -12.21 -3.83 14.13
N LEU A 39 -12.06 -4.33 12.90
CA LEU A 39 -12.98 -5.29 12.29
C LEU A 39 -13.07 -6.57 13.12
N LEU A 40 -11.92 -7.04 13.62
CA LEU A 40 -11.84 -8.29 14.37
C LEU A 40 -12.45 -8.19 15.77
N SER A 41 -12.16 -7.08 16.46
CA SER A 41 -12.60 -6.84 17.84
C SER A 41 -14.02 -6.27 17.93
N GLY A 42 -14.55 -5.72 16.84
CA GLY A 42 -15.78 -4.94 16.86
C GLY A 42 -15.61 -3.58 17.56
N ASP A 43 -14.38 -3.10 17.74
CA ASP A 43 -14.10 -1.82 18.40
C ASP A 43 -14.48 -0.63 17.50
N VAL A 44 -15.68 -0.12 17.71
CA VAL A 44 -16.24 1.04 16.98
C VAL A 44 -15.42 2.32 17.20
N ALA A 45 -14.77 2.48 18.35
CA ALA A 45 -13.94 3.64 18.63
C ALA A 45 -12.65 3.59 17.80
N LEU A 46 -12.03 2.41 17.68
CA LEU A 46 -10.87 2.20 16.82
C LEU A 46 -11.22 2.40 15.33
N MET A 47 -12.36 1.87 14.86
CA MET A 47 -12.85 2.11 13.49
C MET A 47 -12.99 3.61 13.20
N THR A 48 -13.57 4.36 14.14
CA THR A 48 -13.80 5.80 13.97
C THR A 48 -12.47 6.57 13.95
N ARG A 49 -11.51 6.19 14.79
CA ARG A 49 -10.17 6.77 14.77
C ARG A 49 -9.46 6.55 13.45
N VAL A 50 -9.50 5.34 12.89
CA VAL A 50 -8.87 5.05 11.59
C VAL A 50 -9.43 5.96 10.49
N ILE A 51 -10.77 6.10 10.45
CA ILE A 51 -11.46 6.97 9.49
C ILE A 51 -11.04 8.43 9.67
N GLU A 52 -10.96 8.89 10.91
CA GLU A 52 -10.57 10.26 11.21
C GLU A 52 -9.09 10.51 10.93
N ASP A 53 -8.20 9.55 11.12
CA ASP A 53 -6.75 9.72 10.92
C ASP A 53 -6.34 9.76 9.44
N ASP A 54 -7.20 9.36 8.50
CA ASP A 54 -6.91 9.30 7.05
C ASP A 54 -6.36 10.62 6.48
N HIS A 55 -6.95 11.76 6.88
CA HIS A 55 -6.52 13.10 6.42
C HIS A 55 -5.03 13.39 6.65
N ARG A 56 -4.38 12.71 7.60
CA ARG A 56 -2.96 12.87 7.88
C ARG A 56 -2.10 12.31 6.75
N VAL A 57 -2.53 11.20 6.14
CA VAL A 57 -1.86 10.60 4.98
C VAL A 57 -1.99 11.56 3.78
N ASN A 58 -3.19 12.08 3.52
CA ASN A 58 -3.44 13.05 2.46
C ASN A 58 -2.58 14.33 2.63
N ALA A 59 -2.45 14.83 3.86
CA ALA A 59 -1.59 15.97 4.15
C ALA A 59 -0.10 15.66 3.92
N MET A 60 0.35 14.44 4.22
CA MET A 60 1.72 14.01 3.95
C MET A 60 1.99 13.86 2.45
N GLU A 61 1.05 13.30 1.69
CA GLU A 61 1.13 13.21 0.23
C GLU A 61 1.39 14.60 -0.39
N VAL A 62 0.50 15.56 -0.12
CA VAL A 62 0.61 16.93 -0.66
C VAL A 62 1.95 17.57 -0.28
N LYS A 63 2.38 17.43 0.97
CA LYS A 63 3.65 17.99 1.44
C LYS A 63 4.86 17.37 0.73
N ILE A 64 4.85 16.06 0.51
CA ILE A 64 5.95 15.37 -0.18
C ILE A 64 5.97 15.74 -1.66
N ASP A 65 4.80 15.83 -2.30
CA ASP A 65 4.66 16.25 -3.70
C ASP A 65 5.17 17.68 -3.92
N GLU A 66 4.81 18.62 -3.03
CA GLU A 66 5.34 19.98 -3.05
C GLU A 66 6.87 20.01 -2.91
N SER A 67 7.43 19.17 -2.04
CA SER A 67 8.88 19.05 -1.84
C SER A 67 9.57 18.53 -3.10
N CYS A 68 8.98 17.54 -3.77
CA CYS A 68 9.45 17.01 -5.05
C CYS A 68 9.44 18.09 -6.14
N SER A 69 8.33 18.82 -6.25
CA SER A 69 8.16 19.92 -7.21
C SER A 69 9.20 21.04 -7.00
N GLN A 70 9.46 21.41 -5.74
CA GLN A 70 10.48 22.41 -5.42
C GLN A 70 11.89 21.94 -5.79
N VAL A 71 12.21 20.67 -5.54
CA VAL A 71 13.49 20.08 -5.93
C VAL A 71 13.67 20.15 -7.45
N ILE A 72 12.68 19.73 -8.23
CA ILE A 72 12.72 19.78 -9.70
C ILE A 72 12.95 21.22 -10.18
N ALA A 73 12.15 22.17 -9.68
CA ALA A 73 12.18 23.56 -10.12
C ALA A 73 13.50 24.27 -9.76
N ARG A 74 14.08 23.98 -8.59
CA ARG A 74 15.26 24.70 -8.09
C ARG A 74 16.58 24.06 -8.47
N ARG A 75 16.62 22.74 -8.64
CA ARG A 75 17.87 21.98 -8.74
C ARG A 75 18.14 21.40 -10.11
N GLN A 76 17.11 21.25 -10.96
CA GLN A 76 17.23 20.61 -12.28
C GLN A 76 17.98 19.26 -12.20
N PRO A 77 17.44 18.29 -11.43
CA PRO A 77 18.11 17.03 -11.12
C PRO A 77 18.62 16.29 -12.36
N THR A 78 19.72 15.56 -12.19
CA THR A 78 20.23 14.68 -13.25
C THR A 78 19.28 13.51 -13.48
N ALA A 79 19.52 12.69 -14.52
CA ALA A 79 18.61 11.61 -14.88
C ALA A 79 18.32 10.63 -13.72
N GLY A 80 19.34 10.30 -12.90
CA GLY A 80 19.16 9.41 -11.75
C GLY A 80 18.29 10.05 -10.66
N ASP A 81 18.60 11.29 -10.29
CA ASP A 81 17.88 12.03 -9.26
C ASP A 81 16.44 12.32 -9.69
N LEU A 82 16.22 12.62 -10.97
CA LEU A 82 14.89 12.83 -11.53
C LEU A 82 14.07 11.53 -11.46
N ARG A 83 14.68 10.36 -11.76
CA ARG A 83 13.98 9.07 -11.57
C ARG A 83 13.60 8.84 -10.12
N LEU A 84 14.47 9.17 -9.16
CA LEU A 84 14.15 9.09 -7.73
C LEU A 84 12.94 9.96 -7.40
N VAL A 85 12.96 11.24 -7.78
CA VAL A 85 11.86 12.19 -7.49
C VAL A 85 10.56 11.74 -8.14
N MET A 86 10.58 11.30 -9.40
CA MET A 86 9.39 10.78 -10.08
C MET A 86 8.87 9.49 -9.46
N THR A 87 9.76 8.63 -8.95
CA THR A 87 9.41 7.41 -8.23
C THR A 87 8.74 7.74 -6.89
N VAL A 88 9.25 8.74 -6.17
CA VAL A 88 8.63 9.24 -4.94
C VAL A 88 7.21 9.71 -5.20
N VAL A 89 6.99 10.56 -6.20
CA VAL A 89 5.65 11.10 -6.53
C VAL A 89 4.65 9.97 -6.79
N LYS A 90 5.03 8.93 -7.53
CA LYS A 90 4.15 7.77 -7.73
C LYS A 90 3.93 6.97 -6.44
N THR A 91 4.99 6.78 -5.66
CA THR A 91 4.95 6.02 -4.42
C THR A 91 4.03 6.64 -3.38
N ILE A 92 4.04 7.98 -3.22
CA ILE A 92 3.16 8.66 -2.27
C ILE A 92 1.70 8.56 -2.68
N THR A 93 1.39 8.59 -3.98
CA THR A 93 0.03 8.36 -4.46
C THR A 93 -0.43 6.94 -4.16
N ASP A 94 0.40 5.91 -4.41
CA ASP A 94 0.03 4.54 -4.03
C ASP A 94 -0.10 4.38 -2.49
N LEU A 95 0.71 5.08 -1.68
CA LEU A 95 0.55 5.11 -0.22
C LEU A 95 -0.76 5.78 0.23
N GLU A 96 -1.17 6.89 -0.40
CA GLU A 96 -2.48 7.52 -0.16
C GLU A 96 -3.61 6.53 -0.47
N ARG A 97 -3.53 5.85 -1.62
CA ARG A 97 -4.52 4.84 -1.99
C ARG A 97 -4.60 3.68 -1.00
N ILE A 98 -3.47 3.26 -0.43
CA ILE A 98 -3.48 2.25 0.62
C ILE A 98 -4.17 2.78 1.89
N GLY A 99 -3.95 4.05 2.25
CA GLY A 99 -4.70 4.75 3.31
C GLY A 99 -6.21 4.73 3.09
N ASP A 100 -6.65 5.10 1.88
CA ASP A 100 -8.06 5.05 1.46
C ASP A 100 -8.65 3.63 1.64
N GLU A 101 -7.91 2.58 1.27
CA GLU A 101 -8.37 1.19 1.44
C GLU A 101 -8.46 0.80 2.93
N ALA A 102 -7.54 1.26 3.77
CA ALA A 102 -7.61 1.06 5.22
C ALA A 102 -8.84 1.76 5.83
N GLU A 103 -9.14 3.00 5.40
CA GLU A 103 -10.36 3.71 5.78
C GLU A 103 -11.62 2.92 5.34
N LYS A 104 -11.66 2.39 4.11
CA LYS A 104 -12.79 1.58 3.62
C LYS A 104 -13.00 0.35 4.48
N ILE A 105 -11.95 -0.36 4.89
CA ILE A 105 -12.04 -1.50 5.81
C ILE A 105 -12.73 -1.07 7.12
N ALA A 106 -12.29 0.03 7.73
CA ALA A 106 -12.88 0.54 8.98
C ALA A 106 -14.35 0.99 8.80
N ARG A 107 -14.71 1.58 7.66
CA ARG A 107 -16.10 1.94 7.33
C ARG A 107 -16.99 0.70 7.20
N MET A 108 -16.53 -0.34 6.50
CA MET A 108 -17.27 -1.60 6.37
C MET A 108 -17.40 -2.32 7.72
N ALA A 109 -16.33 -2.34 8.52
CA ALA A 109 -16.34 -2.87 9.87
C ALA A 109 -17.40 -2.21 10.76
N LYS A 110 -17.53 -0.88 10.66
CA LYS A 110 -18.55 -0.13 11.39
C LYS A 110 -19.98 -0.53 10.99
N LEU A 111 -20.24 -0.73 9.69
CA LEU A 111 -21.52 -1.22 9.20
C LEU A 111 -21.84 -2.63 9.70
N LEU A 112 -20.84 -3.52 9.74
CA LEU A 112 -20.99 -4.89 10.24
C LEU A 112 -21.31 -4.93 11.74
N SER A 113 -20.66 -4.07 12.53
CA SER A 113 -20.90 -3.96 13.98
C SER A 113 -22.34 -3.57 14.32
N GLN A 114 -22.94 -2.66 13.53
CA GLN A 114 -24.31 -2.17 13.75
C GLN A 114 -25.38 -3.23 13.50
N LYS A 115 -25.10 -4.19 12.62
CA LYS A 115 -26.04 -5.26 12.25
C LYS A 115 -26.05 -6.44 13.22
N SER A 116 -25.28 -6.36 14.33
CA SER A 116 -25.02 -7.51 15.23
C SER A 116 -24.51 -8.75 14.49
N ALA A 117 -23.91 -8.56 13.32
CA ALA A 117 -23.45 -9.61 12.41
C ALA A 117 -21.95 -9.91 12.62
N LEU A 118 -21.45 -9.82 13.85
CA LEU A 118 -20.03 -10.02 14.18
C LEU A 118 -19.58 -11.48 14.09
N ASN A 119 -20.49 -12.43 13.83
CA ASN A 119 -20.11 -13.76 13.37
C ASN A 119 -19.72 -13.68 11.89
N LEU A 120 -18.59 -13.02 11.60
CA LEU A 120 -18.02 -12.95 10.26
C LEU A 120 -17.71 -14.38 9.79
N PRO A 121 -18.33 -14.84 8.70
CA PRO A 121 -17.85 -16.02 8.00
C PRO A 121 -16.39 -15.80 7.57
N ARG A 122 -15.51 -16.77 7.83
CA ARG A 122 -14.11 -16.79 7.34
C ARG A 122 -13.24 -15.59 7.75
N TYR A 123 -13.39 -15.15 8.99
CA TYR A 123 -12.50 -14.17 9.64
C TYR A 123 -11.01 -14.50 9.49
N HIS A 124 -10.65 -15.79 9.62
CA HIS A 124 -9.25 -16.21 9.64
C HIS A 124 -8.59 -15.91 8.29
N GLU A 125 -9.33 -16.09 7.20
CA GLU A 125 -8.90 -15.84 5.84
C GLU A 125 -8.75 -14.36 5.54
N ILE A 126 -9.67 -13.51 6.03
CA ILE A 126 -9.52 -12.05 5.92
C ILE A 126 -8.26 -11.60 6.65
N LYS A 127 -8.04 -12.09 7.88
CA LYS A 127 -6.84 -11.76 8.65
C LYS A 127 -5.59 -12.24 7.93
N HIS A 128 -5.61 -13.45 7.38
CA HIS A 128 -4.48 -14.00 6.63
C HIS A 128 -4.14 -13.15 5.39
N ALA A 129 -5.14 -12.80 4.58
CA ALA A 129 -4.96 -11.92 3.42
C ALA A 129 -4.42 -10.55 3.83
N ALA A 130 -4.91 -9.97 4.93
CA ALA A 130 -4.41 -8.71 5.46
C ALA A 130 -2.95 -8.80 5.92
N ASP A 131 -2.57 -9.89 6.59
CA ASP A 131 -1.18 -10.13 7.02
C ASP A 131 -0.25 -10.26 5.80
N LEU A 132 -0.69 -10.90 4.70
CA LEU A 132 0.05 -10.98 3.44
C LEU A 132 0.23 -9.59 2.79
N ALA A 133 -0.85 -8.81 2.66
CA ALA A 133 -0.80 -7.47 2.09
C ALA A 133 0.07 -6.51 2.92
N LEU A 134 0.04 -6.63 4.26
CA LEU A 134 0.93 -5.89 5.16
C LEU A 134 2.41 -6.27 4.99
N ASP A 135 2.70 -7.56 4.80
CA ASP A 135 4.07 -8.03 4.52
C ASP A 135 4.57 -7.48 3.17
N MET A 136 3.73 -7.49 2.14
CA MET A 136 4.03 -6.88 0.84
C MET A 136 4.35 -5.39 0.96
N LEU A 137 3.54 -4.62 1.70
CA LEU A 137 3.78 -3.20 1.94
C LEU A 137 5.11 -2.95 2.68
N ARG A 138 5.40 -3.75 3.72
CA ARG A 138 6.68 -3.61 4.45
C ARG A 138 7.88 -3.88 3.55
N LYS A 139 7.80 -4.94 2.75
CA LYS A 139 8.88 -5.31 1.82
C LYS A 139 9.05 -4.29 0.71
N SER A 140 7.97 -3.73 0.17
CA SER A 140 8.06 -2.67 -0.84
C SER A 140 8.70 -1.40 -0.28
N LEU A 141 8.38 -1.03 0.97
CA LEU A 141 9.02 0.08 1.68
C LEU A 141 10.50 -0.20 2.01
N ASP A 142 10.87 -1.41 2.45
CA ASP A 142 12.27 -1.77 2.71
C ASP A 142 13.08 -1.83 1.40
N ALA A 143 12.49 -2.36 0.32
CA ALA A 143 13.08 -2.35 -1.01
C ALA A 143 13.31 -0.90 -1.50
N PHE A 144 12.36 0.00 -1.29
CA PHE A 144 12.51 1.42 -1.59
C PHE A 144 13.60 2.09 -0.74
N ALA A 145 13.67 1.78 0.55
CA ALA A 145 14.67 2.33 1.47
C ALA A 145 16.10 1.86 1.11
N ARG A 146 16.26 0.63 0.63
CA ARG A 146 17.57 0.02 0.37
C ARG A 146 17.94 -0.03 -1.12
N LEU A 147 17.03 0.39 -1.99
CA LEU A 147 17.15 0.20 -3.44
C LEU A 147 17.32 -1.28 -3.81
N ASP A 148 16.66 -2.16 -3.04
CA ASP A 148 16.79 -3.62 -3.17
C ASP A 148 15.78 -4.18 -4.16
N VAL A 149 16.24 -4.36 -5.39
CA VAL A 149 15.45 -4.88 -6.50
C VAL A 149 15.08 -6.36 -6.30
N ALA A 150 15.89 -7.13 -5.55
CA ALA A 150 15.59 -8.54 -5.29
C ALA A 150 14.40 -8.68 -4.34
N THR A 151 14.35 -7.84 -3.30
CA THR A 151 13.18 -7.77 -2.39
C THR A 151 11.94 -7.27 -3.14
N ALA A 152 12.09 -6.28 -4.02
CA ALA A 152 10.97 -5.81 -4.86
C ALA A 152 10.36 -6.94 -5.73
N ALA A 153 11.20 -7.79 -6.33
CA ALA A 153 10.72 -8.94 -7.13
C ALA A 153 9.92 -9.96 -6.31
N GLN A 154 10.30 -10.15 -5.04
CA GLN A 154 9.56 -11.04 -4.15
C GLN A 154 8.14 -10.53 -3.90
N VAL A 155 7.96 -9.22 -3.75
CA VAL A 155 6.62 -8.62 -3.57
C VAL A 155 5.73 -8.89 -4.78
N VAL A 156 6.26 -8.75 -6.00
CA VAL A 156 5.49 -9.03 -7.22
C VAL A 156 4.99 -10.48 -7.25
N ARG A 157 5.78 -11.45 -6.76
CA ARG A 157 5.36 -12.86 -6.62
C ARG A 157 4.33 -13.08 -5.52
N GLN A 158 4.37 -12.29 -4.45
CA GLN A 158 3.42 -12.43 -3.33
C GLN A 158 2.03 -11.93 -3.69
N ASP A 159 1.93 -11.02 -4.65
CA ASP A 159 0.65 -10.49 -5.17
C ASP A 159 -0.31 -11.59 -5.60
N ASP A 160 0.19 -12.59 -6.34
CA ASP A 160 -0.60 -13.76 -6.78
C ASP A 160 -1.25 -14.51 -5.60
N GLN A 161 -0.60 -14.52 -4.43
CA GLN A 161 -1.12 -15.18 -3.23
C GLN A 161 -2.30 -14.40 -2.62
N VAL A 162 -2.21 -13.07 -2.55
CA VAL A 162 -3.30 -12.20 -2.07
C VAL A 162 -4.50 -12.32 -3.02
N ASP A 163 -4.24 -12.35 -4.32
CA ASP A 163 -5.23 -12.56 -5.37
C ASP A 163 -5.98 -13.90 -5.23
N GLU A 164 -5.24 -14.98 -4.93
CA GLU A 164 -5.83 -16.29 -4.71
C GLU A 164 -6.71 -16.33 -3.46
N GLU A 165 -6.27 -15.72 -2.36
CA GLU A 165 -7.04 -15.59 -1.12
C GLU A 165 -8.34 -14.79 -1.36
N PHE A 166 -8.27 -13.68 -2.08
CA PHE A 166 -9.45 -12.90 -2.45
C PHE A 166 -10.47 -13.73 -3.24
N ARG A 167 -10.01 -14.46 -4.27
CA ARG A 167 -10.88 -15.35 -5.06
C ARG A 167 -11.48 -16.48 -4.20
N ALA A 168 -10.72 -17.00 -3.24
CA ALA A 168 -11.20 -18.04 -2.33
C ALA A 168 -12.28 -17.51 -1.37
N ILE A 169 -12.11 -16.30 -0.82
CA ILE A 169 -13.12 -15.61 0.00
C ILE A 169 -14.38 -15.37 -0.83
N MET A 170 -14.24 -14.84 -2.06
CA MET A 170 -15.37 -14.57 -2.95
C MET A 170 -16.20 -15.83 -3.24
N ARG A 171 -15.57 -16.94 -3.64
CA ARG A 171 -16.27 -18.20 -3.93
C ARG A 171 -17.08 -18.68 -2.73
N TYR A 172 -16.51 -18.58 -1.54
CA TYR A 172 -17.18 -18.97 -0.31
C TYR A 172 -18.39 -18.06 0.00
N LEU A 173 -18.23 -16.73 -0.13
CA LEU A 173 -19.33 -15.80 0.11
C LEU A 173 -20.50 -16.05 -0.84
N ILE A 174 -20.22 -16.42 -2.11
CA ILE A 174 -21.27 -16.81 -3.06
C ILE A 174 -22.05 -18.02 -2.54
N THR A 175 -21.36 -19.09 -2.11
CA THR A 175 -22.04 -20.27 -1.56
C THR A 175 -22.84 -19.95 -0.30
N PHE A 176 -22.29 -19.13 0.60
CA PHE A 176 -22.95 -18.72 1.83
C PHE A 176 -24.23 -17.90 1.57
N MET A 177 -24.20 -16.99 0.59
CA MET A 177 -25.37 -16.23 0.15
C MET A 177 -26.45 -17.11 -0.50
N MET A 178 -26.06 -18.18 -1.19
CA MET A 178 -27.00 -19.14 -1.78
C MET A 178 -27.69 -19.99 -0.72
N GLU A 179 -27.01 -20.32 0.38
CA GLU A 179 -27.57 -21.08 1.50
C GLU A 179 -28.60 -20.26 2.31
N ASP A 180 -28.33 -18.97 2.55
CA ASP A 180 -29.25 -18.07 3.22
C ASP A 180 -29.24 -16.66 2.59
N PRO A 181 -30.24 -16.30 1.76
CA PRO A 181 -30.32 -14.98 1.13
C PRO A 181 -30.36 -13.79 2.10
N ARG A 182 -30.69 -14.00 3.39
CA ARG A 182 -30.64 -12.93 4.40
C ARG A 182 -29.22 -12.46 4.69
N THR A 183 -28.22 -13.27 4.34
CA THR A 183 -26.79 -12.97 4.55
C THR A 183 -26.16 -12.14 3.43
N ILE A 184 -26.90 -11.82 2.36
CA ILE A 184 -26.38 -11.13 1.17
C ILE A 184 -25.71 -9.80 1.54
N SER A 185 -26.37 -8.95 2.31
CA SER A 185 -25.79 -7.64 2.68
C SER A 185 -24.48 -7.81 3.44
N THR A 186 -24.47 -8.60 4.52
CA THR A 186 -23.27 -8.90 5.32
C THR A 186 -22.14 -9.46 4.47
N SER A 187 -22.46 -10.37 3.54
CA SER A 187 -21.48 -10.96 2.63
C SER A 187 -20.88 -9.93 1.67
N LEU A 188 -21.68 -8.97 1.18
CA LEU A 188 -21.18 -7.87 0.34
C LEU A 188 -20.25 -6.93 1.12
N GLU A 189 -20.58 -6.61 2.38
CA GLU A 189 -19.69 -5.81 3.22
C GLU A 189 -18.34 -6.51 3.46
N ILE A 190 -18.34 -7.83 3.68
CA ILE A 190 -17.12 -8.63 3.79
C ILE A 190 -16.36 -8.69 2.46
N LEU A 191 -17.06 -8.82 1.34
CA LEU A 191 -16.44 -8.81 0.01
C LEU A 191 -15.71 -7.49 -0.25
N PHE A 192 -16.27 -6.36 0.17
CA PHE A 192 -15.61 -5.06 0.07
C PHE A 192 -14.36 -4.97 0.95
N VAL A 193 -14.37 -5.54 2.16
CA VAL A 193 -13.16 -5.65 2.99
C VAL A 193 -12.10 -6.49 2.28
N ALA A 194 -12.46 -7.66 1.76
CA ALA A 194 -11.52 -8.54 1.07
C ALA A 194 -10.95 -7.87 -0.20
N LYS A 195 -11.77 -7.13 -0.95
CA LYS A 195 -11.32 -6.37 -2.11
C LYS A 195 -10.40 -5.21 -1.72
N ALA A 196 -10.67 -4.52 -0.62
CA ALA A 196 -9.79 -3.46 -0.13
C ALA A 196 -8.40 -4.02 0.24
N ILE A 197 -8.35 -5.19 0.89
CA ILE A 197 -7.09 -5.88 1.20
C ILE A 197 -6.31 -6.27 -0.06
N GLU A 198 -6.99 -6.80 -1.08
CA GLU A 198 -6.34 -7.12 -2.35
C GLU A 198 -5.76 -5.88 -3.04
N ARG A 199 -6.48 -4.75 -3.01
CA ARG A 199 -5.97 -3.48 -3.56
C ARG A 199 -4.76 -2.94 -2.79
N ILE A 200 -4.66 -3.19 -1.48
CA ILE A 200 -3.44 -2.88 -0.72
C ILE A 200 -2.25 -3.67 -1.29
N GLY A 201 -2.45 -4.95 -1.62
CA GLY A 201 -1.47 -5.79 -2.32
C GLY A 201 -1.05 -5.21 -3.67
N ASP A 202 -2.03 -4.86 -4.51
CA ASP A 202 -1.80 -4.24 -5.83
C ASP A 202 -0.93 -2.97 -5.72
N HIS A 203 -1.26 -2.08 -4.79
CA HIS A 203 -0.51 -0.84 -4.59
C HIS A 203 0.91 -1.11 -4.06
N ALA A 204 1.10 -2.11 -3.18
CA ALA A 204 2.42 -2.52 -2.72
C ALA A 204 3.28 -3.14 -3.84
N LYS A 205 2.65 -3.87 -4.78
CA LYS A 205 3.30 -4.36 -6.00
C LYS A 205 3.72 -3.21 -6.91
N ASN A 206 2.84 -2.24 -7.18
CA ASN A 206 3.18 -1.05 -7.99
C ASN A 206 4.42 -0.34 -7.42
N MET A 207 4.45 -0.12 -6.10
CA MET A 207 5.60 0.47 -5.42
C MET A 207 6.90 -0.32 -5.67
N SER A 208 6.81 -1.65 -5.66
CA SER A 208 7.95 -2.53 -5.91
C SER A 208 8.44 -2.43 -7.37
N GLU A 209 7.52 -2.35 -8.34
CA GLU A 209 7.86 -2.11 -9.75
C GLU A 209 8.57 -0.76 -9.94
N TYR A 210 8.17 0.27 -9.18
CA TYR A 210 8.87 1.56 -9.23
C TYR A 210 10.30 1.49 -8.69
N VAL A 211 10.57 0.65 -7.69
CA VAL A 211 11.95 0.42 -7.21
C VAL A 211 12.81 -0.17 -8.32
N VAL A 212 12.29 -1.14 -9.09
CA VAL A 212 13.00 -1.69 -10.25
C VAL A 212 13.28 -0.59 -11.28
N TYR A 213 12.29 0.22 -11.61
CA TYR A 213 12.46 1.35 -12.54
C TYR A 213 13.49 2.38 -12.05
N MET A 214 13.47 2.71 -10.76
CA MET A 214 14.40 3.67 -10.16
C MET A 214 15.85 3.22 -10.31
N VAL A 215 16.13 1.94 -10.04
CA VAL A 215 17.47 1.35 -10.05
C VAL A 215 17.94 1.01 -11.47
N LYS A 216 17.13 0.28 -12.24
CA LYS A 216 17.50 -0.24 -13.57
C LYS A 216 17.18 0.73 -14.71
N GLY A 217 16.32 1.72 -14.49
CA GLY A 217 15.87 2.66 -15.53
C GLY A 217 14.93 2.06 -16.57
N ARG A 218 14.45 0.83 -16.35
CA ARG A 218 13.54 0.09 -17.24
C ARG A 218 12.17 -0.01 -16.61
N ASP A 219 11.16 0.22 -17.43
CA ASP A 219 9.76 0.09 -17.01
C ASP A 219 9.38 -1.39 -17.05
N VAL A 220 9.09 -1.94 -15.87
CA VAL A 220 8.71 -3.35 -15.70
C VAL A 220 7.22 -3.51 -15.34
N ARG A 221 6.42 -2.48 -15.57
CA ARG A 221 4.98 -2.56 -15.35
C ARG A 221 4.34 -3.42 -16.43
N HIS A 222 3.37 -4.25 -16.05
CA HIS A 222 2.65 -5.16 -16.95
C HIS A 222 3.52 -6.22 -17.65
N VAL A 223 4.72 -6.50 -17.14
CA VAL A 223 5.53 -7.64 -17.59
C VAL A 223 5.37 -8.81 -16.62
N THR A 224 5.68 -10.01 -17.09
CA THR A 224 5.62 -11.22 -16.26
C THR A 224 6.72 -11.22 -15.20
N VAL A 225 6.50 -11.91 -14.08
CA VAL A 225 7.50 -12.10 -13.01
C VAL A 225 8.84 -12.60 -13.58
N ASP A 226 8.80 -13.55 -14.52
CA ASP A 226 10.00 -14.10 -15.18
C ASP A 226 10.77 -13.03 -15.97
N GLU A 227 10.07 -12.08 -16.58
CA GLU A 227 10.68 -10.95 -17.29
C GLU A 227 11.33 -9.98 -16.30
N ILE A 228 10.66 -9.68 -15.18
CA ILE A 228 11.25 -8.86 -14.10
C ILE A 228 12.56 -9.48 -13.60
N GLU A 229 12.58 -10.79 -13.36
CA GLU A 229 13.78 -11.48 -12.85
C GLU A 229 14.95 -11.46 -13.82
N ARG A 230 14.67 -11.61 -15.12
CA ARG A 230 15.70 -11.46 -16.16
C ARG A 230 16.30 -10.05 -16.16
N GLU A 231 15.45 -9.03 -15.97
CA GLU A 231 15.87 -7.63 -15.89
C GLU A 231 16.70 -7.33 -14.63
N ILE A 232 16.46 -8.05 -13.53
CA ILE A 232 17.24 -7.91 -12.29
C ILE A 232 18.65 -8.48 -12.44
N GLN A 233 18.78 -9.60 -13.17
CA GLN A 233 20.04 -10.31 -13.38
C GLN A 233 20.97 -9.65 -14.40
N GLN A 234 20.45 -8.77 -15.27
CA GLN A 234 21.21 -7.96 -16.23
C GLN A 234 21.79 -6.69 -15.59
#